data_AF-A0A955PVB1-F1
#
_entry.id   AF-A0A955PVB1-F1
#
_cell.length_a   1.000
_cell.length_b   1.000
_cell.length_c   1.000
_cell.angle_alpha   90.00
_cell.angle_beta   90.00
_cell.angle_gamma   90.00
#
_symmetry.space_group_name_H-M   'P 1'
#
loop_
_entity.id
_entity.type
_entity.pdbx_description
1 polymer ?
#
loop_
_entity_poly.entity_id
_entity_poly.type
_entity_poly.pdbx_seq_one_letter_code
_entity_poly.pdbx_strand_id
1 'polypeptide(L)' 'VWTDPDFDPSVRAFYYARVLEIPTPRWTAYDAKRFGVIPPPDTRMVLQERAYTSPIWYNPGT' A
#
# COMPACT_ATOMS: atom_id res chain seq x y z
N VAL A 1 18.23 9.65 -5.68
CA VAL A 1 18.18 8.18 -5.81
C VAL A 1 18.45 7.60 -4.42
N TRP A 2 17.66 6.63 -3.96
CA TRP A 2 17.88 5.96 -2.67
C TRP A 2 18.87 4.80 -2.83
N THR A 3 19.66 4.53 -1.80
CA THR A 3 20.64 3.44 -1.74
C THR A 3 20.46 2.68 -0.42
N ASP A 4 20.55 1.35 -0.49
CA ASP A 4 20.48 0.47 0.67
C ASP A 4 21.82 0.49 1.44
N PRO A 5 21.86 1.03 2.68
CA PRO A 5 23.09 1.13 3.46
C PRO A 5 23.61 -0.23 3.95
N ASP A 6 22.75 -1.24 3.99
CA ASP A 6 23.06 -2.58 4.50
C ASP A 6 23.18 -3.61 3.36
N PHE A 7 23.35 -3.15 2.12
CA PHE A 7 23.45 -4.03 0.96
C PHE A 7 24.71 -4.89 1.01
N ASP A 8 24.51 -6.21 1.01
CA ASP A 8 25.56 -7.21 0.86
C ASP A 8 25.40 -7.92 -0.50
N PRO A 9 26.34 -7.75 -1.45
CA PRO A 9 26.27 -8.37 -2.76
C PRO A 9 26.49 -9.89 -2.74
N SER A 10 26.92 -10.46 -1.61
CA SER A 10 27.10 -11.91 -1.45
C SER A 10 25.79 -12.65 -1.16
N VAL A 11 24.72 -11.94 -0.78
CA VAL A 11 23.42 -12.53 -0.45
C VAL A 11 22.37 -12.28 -1.53
N ARG A 12 21.40 -13.20 -1.62
CA ARG A 12 20.20 -12.98 -2.43
C ARG A 12 19.33 -11.92 -1.78
N ALA A 13 18.85 -10.98 -2.57
CA ALA A 13 17.96 -9.91 -2.12
C ALA A 13 16.83 -9.68 -3.13
N PHE A 14 15.78 -9.01 -2.70
CA PHE A 14 14.77 -8.48 -3.61
C PHE A 14 14.27 -7.13 -3.12
N TYR A 15 13.97 -6.24 -4.06
CA TYR A 15 13.53 -4.88 -3.78
C TYR A 15 12.17 -4.63 -4.42
N TYR A 16 11.31 -3.90 -3.73
CA TYR A 16 10.06 -3.40 -4.28
C TYR A 16 9.76 -2.03 -3.68
N ALA A 17 9.11 -1.17 -4.45
CA ALA A 17 8.56 0.07 -3.92
C ALA A 17 7.16 -0.20 -3.36
N ARG A 18 6.86 0.41 -2.21
CA ARG A 18 5.50 0.48 -1.66
C ARG A 18 5.07 1.93 -1.52
N VAL A 19 3.83 2.21 -1.89
CA VAL A 19 3.20 3.52 -1.70
C VAL A 19 1.99 3.34 -0.81
N LEU A 20 1.83 4.26 0.13
CA LEU A 20 0.67 4.33 1.00
C LEU A 20 -0.16 5.53 0.57
N GLU A 21 -1.41 5.31 0.19
CA GLU A 21 -2.32 6.40 -0.15
C GLU A 21 -2.64 7.24 1.10
N ILE A 22 -3.03 8.50 0.95
CA ILE A 22 -3.70 9.21 2.03
C ILE A 22 -5.05 8.52 2.33
N PRO A 23 -5.58 8.59 3.56
CA PRO A 23 -6.88 7.98 3.85
C PRO A 23 -7.99 8.54 2.95
N THR A 24 -8.72 7.67 2.27
CA THR A 24 -9.78 8.03 1.31
C THR A 24 -11.14 7.45 1.72
N PRO A 25 -12.26 8.04 1.25
CA PRO A 25 -13.59 7.51 1.54
C PRO A 25 -13.77 6.08 1.02
N ARG A 26 -14.30 5.19 1.88
CA ARG A 26 -14.71 3.84 1.48
C ARG A 26 -16.04 3.88 0.73
N TRP A 27 -16.39 2.81 0.00
CA TRP A 27 -17.70 2.67 -0.66
C TRP A 27 -18.90 2.96 0.27
N THR A 28 -18.81 2.61 1.56
CA THR A 28 -19.82 2.92 2.59
C THR A 28 -20.05 4.42 2.78
N ALA A 29 -19.02 5.25 2.62
CA ALA A 29 -19.16 6.71 2.67
C ALA A 29 -19.84 7.27 1.41
N TYR A 30 -19.56 6.68 0.24
CA TYR A 30 -20.27 7.04 -0.99
C TYR A 30 -21.75 6.66 -0.91
N ASP A 31 -22.08 5.48 -0.40
CA ASP A 31 -23.46 5.01 -0.24
C ASP A 31 -24.23 5.86 0.77
N ALA A 32 -23.65 6.15 1.94
CA ALA A 32 -24.26 7.02 2.93
C ALA A 32 -24.61 8.40 2.36
N LYS A 33 -23.67 8.98 1.60
CA LYS A 33 -23.90 10.25 0.88
C LYS A 33 -24.96 10.11 -0.21
N ARG A 34 -24.96 9.01 -0.97
CA ARG A 34 -25.84 8.81 -2.14
C ARG A 34 -27.29 8.53 -1.75
N PHE A 35 -27.50 7.81 -0.66
CA PHE A 35 -28.83 7.42 -0.16
C PHE A 35 -29.33 8.30 0.98
N GLY A 36 -28.48 9.18 1.54
CA GLY A 36 -28.85 10.06 2.65
C GLY A 36 -29.13 9.31 3.95
N VAL A 37 -28.51 8.14 4.13
CA VAL A 37 -28.72 7.27 5.30
C VAL A 37 -27.63 7.45 6.34
N ILE A 38 -27.98 7.25 7.60
CA ILE A 38 -27.02 7.20 8.70
C ILE A 38 -26.46 5.77 8.77
N PRO A 39 -25.14 5.57 8.58
CA PRO A 39 -24.53 4.26 8.74
C PRO A 39 -24.69 3.74 10.18
N PRO A 40 -24.83 2.43 10.40
CA PRO A 40 -24.76 1.85 11.74
C PRO A 40 -23.51 2.30 12.50
N PRO A 41 -23.58 2.40 13.84
CA PRO A 41 -22.39 2.61 14.65
C PRO A 41 -21.33 1.55 14.30
N ASP A 42 -20.06 1.96 14.27
CA ASP A 42 -18.89 1.17 13.87
C ASP A 42 -18.69 0.91 12.36
N THR A 43 -19.54 1.49 11.50
CA THR A 43 -19.29 1.43 10.05
C THR A 43 -18.00 2.16 9.69
N ARG A 44 -17.03 1.45 9.07
CA ARG A 44 -15.81 2.08 8.55
C ARG A 44 -16.13 2.97 7.36
N MET A 45 -15.84 4.27 7.48
CA MET A 45 -16.12 5.27 6.43
C MET A 45 -14.88 5.63 5.61
N VAL A 46 -13.70 5.26 6.09
CA VAL A 46 -12.41 5.57 5.48
C VAL A 46 -11.62 4.28 5.30
N LEU A 47 -10.86 4.20 4.21
CA LEU A 47 -9.87 3.16 3.96
C LEU A 47 -8.54 3.81 3.58
N GLN A 48 -7.49 3.01 3.58
CA GLN A 48 -6.18 3.44 3.12
C GLN A 48 -5.58 2.34 2.25
N GLU A 49 -5.50 2.61 0.95
CA GLU A 49 -4.94 1.66 0.00
C GLU A 49 -3.42 1.66 0.03
N ARG A 50 -2.87 0.56 -0.47
CA ARG A 50 -1.44 0.35 -0.62
C ARG A 50 -1.14 -0.24 -1.98
N ALA A 51 -0.17 0.33 -2.66
CA ALA A 51 0.34 -0.20 -3.92
C ALA A 51 1.73 -0.81 -3.67
N TYR A 52 1.97 -1.94 -4.33
CA TYR A 52 3.25 -2.64 -4.33
C TYR A 52 3.69 -2.80 -5.79
N THR A 53 4.96 -2.52 -6.07
CA THR A 53 5.53 -2.84 -7.39
C THR A 53 5.92 -4.32 -7.46
N SER A 54 6.11 -4.82 -8.68
CA SER A 54 6.77 -6.10 -8.88
C SER A 54 8.16 -6.11 -8.21
N PRO A 55 8.59 -7.26 -7.66
CA PRO A 55 9.92 -7.37 -7.07
C PRO A 55 11.01 -7.34 -8.14
N ILE A 56 12.10 -6.67 -7.84
CA ILE A 56 13.37 -6.72 -8.57
C ILE A 56 14.28 -7.66 -7.78
N TRP A 57 14.66 -8.78 -8.40
CA TRP A 57 15.49 -9.80 -7.76
C TRP A 57 16.97 -9.51 -7.98
N TYR A 58 17.76 -9.67 -6.93
CA TYR A 58 19.22 -9.66 -6.97
C TYR A 58 19.74 -11.06 -6.63
N ASN A 59 20.45 -11.67 -7.59
CA ASN A 59 21.08 -12.97 -7.45
C ASN A 59 22.60 -12.83 -7.56
N PRO A 60 23.37 -13.16 -6.51
CA PRO A 60 24.83 -13.15 -6.56
C PRO A 60 25.38 -14.05 -7.66
N GLY A 61 26.41 -13.57 -8.38
CA GLY A 61 27.15 -14.37 -9.36
C GLY A 61 26.47 -14.56 -10.72
N THR A 62 25.46 -13.74 -11.04
CA THR A 62 24.91 -13.61 -12.40
C THR A 62 25.47 -12.37 -13.08
#